data_AF-A0AAU6L6Q5-F1
#
_entry.id   AF-A0AAU6L6Q5-F1
#
_cell.length_a   1.000
_cell.length_b   1.000
_cell.length_c   1.000
_cell.angle_alpha   90.00
_cell.angle_beta   90.00
_cell.angle_gamma   90.00
#
_symmetry.space_group_name_H-M   'P 1'
#
loop_
_entity.id
_entity.type
_entity.pdbx_description
1 polymer ?
#
loop_
_entity_poly.entity_id
_entity_poly.type
_entity_poly.pdbx_seq_one_letter_code
_entity_poly.pdbx_strand_id
1 'polypeptide(L)'
;MDNENTAGQLGSEDASGEVGAADKRALEEAHSRLEVAQKRIDAMLLREINHHASKRLEVASDLFDLGKHELSDLLTDDGDVSAEKVTAAIDGLLSERPNLGNRPMSWGDVGAGARNSDAENNTPDWSAALRGRHA
;
A
#
# COMPACT_ATOMS: atom_id res chain seq x y z
N MET A 1 -22.95 44.40 70.13
CA MET A 1 -22.82 42.96 70.39
C MET A 1 -22.99 42.28 69.05
N ASP A 2 -21.83 41.90 68.57
CA ASP A 2 -21.50 41.48 67.23
C ASP A 2 -22.03 40.07 66.98
N ASN A 3 -22.48 39.80 65.75
CA ASN A 3 -22.36 38.45 65.21
C ASN A 3 -22.36 38.49 63.67
N GLU A 4 -21.23 38.91 63.12
CA GLU A 4 -20.80 38.51 61.79
C GLU A 4 -20.29 37.07 61.88
N ASN A 5 -20.99 36.09 61.31
CA ASN A 5 -20.33 34.87 60.80
C ASN A 5 -21.23 34.08 59.84
N THR A 6 -21.30 34.49 58.58
CA THR A 6 -21.88 33.67 57.50
C THR A 6 -21.12 33.84 56.18
N ALA A 7 -19.80 33.65 56.20
CA ALA A 7 -19.00 33.62 54.98
C ALA A 7 -17.86 32.63 55.13
N GLY A 8 -18.04 31.40 54.65
CA GLY A 8 -16.94 30.45 54.63
C GLY A 8 -17.32 29.02 54.28
N GLN A 9 -18.10 28.77 53.22
CA GLN A 9 -18.27 27.41 52.71
C GLN A 9 -18.73 27.37 51.25
N LEU A 10 -18.03 28.02 50.32
CA LEU A 10 -18.20 27.80 48.87
C LEU A 10 -16.84 28.02 48.20
N GLY A 11 -16.15 26.97 47.78
CA GLY A 11 -14.92 27.19 46.99
C GLY A 11 -13.96 26.04 46.72
N SER A 12 -14.20 24.78 47.13
CA SER A 12 -13.19 23.72 46.96
C SER A 12 -13.56 22.53 46.08
N GLU A 13 -14.81 22.39 45.62
CA GLU A 13 -15.25 21.19 44.87
C GLU A 13 -15.12 21.30 43.34
N ASP A 14 -15.23 22.51 42.75
CA ASP A 14 -15.16 22.67 41.29
C ASP A 14 -13.75 22.51 40.70
N ALA A 15 -12.72 22.93 41.43
CA ALA A 15 -11.33 22.90 40.94
C ALA A 15 -10.78 21.46 40.75
N SER A 16 -11.36 20.48 41.46
CA SER A 16 -10.91 19.07 41.37
C SER A 16 -11.57 18.32 40.20
N GLY A 17 -12.76 18.73 39.78
CA GLY A 17 -13.46 18.16 38.62
C GLY A 17 -12.88 18.60 37.28
N GLU A 18 -12.41 19.85 37.20
CA GLU A 18 -11.86 20.44 35.98
C GLU A 18 -10.49 19.86 35.61
N VAL A 19 -9.62 19.61 36.60
CA VAL A 19 -8.32 18.93 36.41
C VAL A 19 -8.51 17.49 35.96
N GLY A 20 -9.44 16.75 36.58
CA GLY A 20 -9.75 15.38 36.16
C GLY A 20 -10.38 15.29 34.76
N ALA A 21 -11.11 16.32 34.32
CA ALA A 21 -11.64 16.40 32.96
C ALA A 21 -10.53 16.73 31.94
N ALA A 22 -9.59 17.61 32.29
CA ALA A 22 -8.43 17.92 31.46
C ALA A 22 -7.50 16.71 31.26
N ASP A 23 -7.25 15.94 32.32
CA ASP A 23 -6.42 14.73 32.26
C ASP A 23 -7.05 13.64 31.38
N LYS A 24 -8.38 13.42 31.51
CA LYS A 24 -9.11 12.48 30.63
C LYS A 24 -9.01 12.88 29.16
N ARG A 25 -9.20 14.17 28.88
CA ARG A 25 -9.08 14.70 27.52
C ARG A 25 -7.67 14.52 26.96
N ALA A 26 -6.64 14.74 27.78
CA ALA A 26 -5.25 14.53 27.38
C ALA A 26 -4.96 13.05 27.07
N LEU A 27 -5.52 12.12 27.85
CA LEU A 27 -5.41 10.68 27.61
C LEU A 27 -6.12 10.26 26.32
N GLU A 28 -7.35 10.72 26.09
CA GLU A 28 -8.10 10.44 24.85
C GLU A 28 -7.37 10.97 23.61
N GLU A 29 -6.79 12.17 23.71
CA GLU A 29 -5.99 12.75 22.65
C GLU A 29 -4.71 11.94 22.39
N ALA A 30 -4.03 11.48 23.45
CA ALA A 30 -2.86 10.62 23.32
C ALA A 30 -3.21 9.28 22.64
N HIS A 31 -4.29 8.63 23.05
CA HIS A 31 -4.79 7.41 22.42
C HIS A 31 -5.15 7.63 20.94
N SER A 32 -5.82 8.74 20.63
CA SER A 32 -6.17 9.08 19.25
C SER A 32 -4.92 9.27 18.37
N ARG A 33 -3.88 9.93 18.90
CA ARG A 33 -2.61 10.10 18.20
C ARG A 33 -1.89 8.77 17.98
N LEU A 34 -1.90 7.88 18.98
CA LEU A 34 -1.32 6.54 18.87
C LEU A 34 -2.06 5.71 17.82
N GLU A 35 -3.38 5.73 17.80
CA GLU A 35 -4.18 5.00 16.82
C GLU A 35 -3.89 5.49 15.39
N VAL A 36 -3.81 6.81 15.19
CA VAL A 36 -3.45 7.38 13.88
C VAL A 36 -2.04 6.98 13.46
N ALA A 37 -1.08 7.01 14.39
CA ALA A 37 0.29 6.58 14.13
C ALA A 37 0.35 5.09 13.76
N GLN A 38 -0.36 4.23 14.51
CA GLN A 38 -0.40 2.80 14.25
C GLN A 38 -0.99 2.49 12.88
N LYS A 39 -2.14 3.09 12.53
CA LYS A 39 -2.75 2.93 11.20
C LYS A 39 -1.81 3.33 10.07
N ARG A 40 -0.98 4.37 10.30
CA ARG A 40 0.00 4.81 9.31
C ARG A 40 1.15 3.82 9.15
N ILE A 41 1.62 3.24 10.27
CA ILE A 41 2.65 2.20 10.27
C ILE A 41 2.12 0.96 9.54
N ASP A 42 0.92 0.49 9.89
CA ASP A 42 0.29 -0.67 9.26
C ASP A 42 0.15 -0.48 7.75
N ALA A 43 -0.26 0.71 7.32
CA ALA A 43 -0.36 1.04 5.90
C ALA A 43 1.01 1.02 5.18
N MET A 44 2.08 1.45 5.84
CA MET A 44 3.44 1.39 5.29
C MET A 44 3.94 -0.05 5.18
N LEU A 45 3.76 -0.86 6.24
CA LEU A 45 4.13 -2.27 6.25
C LEU A 45 3.37 -3.06 5.19
N LEU A 46 2.06 -2.84 5.08
CA LEU A 46 1.23 -3.47 4.06
C LEU A 46 1.69 -3.09 2.65
N ARG A 47 2.05 -1.83 2.43
CA ARG A 47 2.58 -1.36 1.14
C ARG A 47 3.91 -2.06 0.79
N GLU A 48 4.78 -2.24 1.77
CA GLU A 48 6.06 -2.91 1.57
C GLU A 48 5.87 -4.39 1.24
N ILE A 49 5.02 -5.10 1.99
CA ILE A 49 4.65 -6.49 1.69
C ILE A 49 4.06 -6.60 0.28
N ASN A 50 3.15 -5.71 -0.08
CA ASN A 50 2.55 -5.68 -1.42
C ASN A 50 3.61 -5.42 -2.50
N HIS A 51 4.59 -4.56 -2.24
CA HIS A 51 5.70 -4.34 -3.15
C HIS A 51 6.52 -5.62 -3.38
N HIS A 52 6.82 -6.37 -2.32
CA HIS A 52 7.49 -7.67 -2.45
C HIS A 52 6.64 -8.71 -3.20
N ALA A 53 5.35 -8.83 -2.84
CA ALA A 53 4.44 -9.80 -3.42
C ALA A 53 4.16 -9.55 -4.91
N SER A 54 4.03 -8.29 -5.33
CA SER A 54 3.78 -7.91 -6.74
C SER A 54 4.84 -8.40 -7.73
N LYS A 55 6.05 -8.70 -7.26
CA LYS A 55 7.13 -9.25 -8.08
C LYS A 55 6.85 -10.69 -8.54
N ARG A 56 5.96 -11.40 -7.83
CA ARG A 56 5.73 -12.84 -8.01
C ARG A 56 4.26 -13.20 -8.16
N LEU A 57 3.35 -12.44 -7.57
CA LEU A 57 1.91 -12.58 -7.69
C LEU A 57 1.37 -11.51 -8.65
N GLU A 58 0.37 -11.87 -9.45
CA GLU A 58 -0.33 -10.92 -10.32
C GLU A 58 -1.10 -9.89 -9.48
N VAL A 59 -1.76 -10.34 -8.42
CA VAL A 59 -2.44 -9.49 -7.44
C VAL A 59 -1.81 -9.72 -6.06
N ALA A 60 -1.13 -8.69 -5.54
CA ALA A 60 -0.42 -8.79 -4.28
C ALA A 60 -1.35 -9.03 -3.06
N SER A 61 -2.58 -8.51 -3.09
CA SER A 61 -3.55 -8.69 -2.01
C SER A 61 -4.03 -10.13 -1.84
N ASP A 62 -3.84 -10.99 -2.85
CA ASP A 62 -4.20 -12.41 -2.78
C ASP A 62 -3.46 -13.14 -1.65
N LEU A 63 -2.29 -12.62 -1.23
CA LEU A 63 -1.57 -13.14 -0.07
C LEU A 63 -2.42 -13.10 1.21
N PHE A 64 -3.25 -12.08 1.36
CA PHE A 64 -4.17 -11.90 2.49
C PHE A 64 -5.54 -12.52 2.19
N ASP A 65 -6.13 -12.20 1.04
CA ASP A 65 -7.50 -12.61 0.70
C ASP A 65 -7.63 -14.12 0.48
N LEU A 66 -6.65 -14.73 -0.21
CA LEU A 66 -6.65 -16.15 -0.56
C LEU A 66 -5.68 -16.94 0.32
N GLY A 67 -4.49 -16.40 0.59
CA GLY A 67 -3.48 -17.02 1.46
C GLY A 67 -3.84 -16.97 2.94
N LYS A 68 -4.83 -16.15 3.34
CA LYS A 68 -5.32 -16.02 4.72
C LYS A 68 -4.24 -15.65 5.74
N HIS A 69 -3.15 -15.03 5.29
CA HIS A 69 -2.15 -14.47 6.18
C HIS A 69 -2.64 -13.14 6.77
N GLU A 70 -2.28 -12.89 8.03
CA GLU A 70 -2.42 -11.59 8.65
C GLU A 70 -1.12 -10.78 8.55
N LEU A 71 -1.19 -9.47 8.80
CA LEU A 71 0.00 -8.61 8.78
C LEU A 71 1.08 -9.12 9.73
N SER A 72 0.70 -9.50 10.96
CA SER A 72 1.59 -10.00 12.00
C SER A 72 2.34 -11.28 11.62
N ASP A 73 1.75 -12.14 10.79
CA ASP A 73 2.38 -13.40 10.37
C ASP A 73 3.63 -13.15 9.51
N LEU A 74 3.68 -12.00 8.86
CA LEU A 74 4.69 -11.63 7.87
C LEU A 74 5.76 -10.68 8.45
N LEU A 75 5.66 -10.34 9.73
CA LEU A 75 6.63 -9.49 10.42
C LEU A 75 7.69 -10.31 11.16
N THR A 76 8.83 -9.68 11.44
CA THR A 76 9.84 -10.15 12.40
C THR A 76 9.37 -9.87 13.84
N ASP A 77 10.13 -10.37 14.81
CA ASP A 77 9.86 -10.10 16.24
C ASP A 77 10.03 -8.61 16.59
N ASP A 78 10.81 -7.88 15.78
CA ASP A 78 11.02 -6.44 15.90
C ASP A 78 9.88 -5.61 15.26
N GLY A 79 8.93 -6.26 14.58
CA GLY A 79 7.80 -5.61 13.90
C GLY A 79 8.08 -5.11 12.48
N ASP A 80 9.23 -5.47 11.91
CA ASP A 80 9.60 -5.15 10.53
C ASP A 80 9.14 -6.24 9.56
N VAL A 81 9.02 -5.94 8.26
CA VAL A 81 8.64 -6.93 7.26
C VAL A 81 9.72 -8.01 7.10
N SER A 82 9.34 -9.27 7.31
CA SER A 82 10.24 -10.41 7.11
C SER A 82 10.19 -10.90 5.67
N ALA A 83 11.25 -10.63 4.91
CA ALA A 83 11.35 -11.08 3.52
C ALA A 83 11.27 -12.61 3.39
N GLU A 84 11.82 -13.35 4.35
CA GLU A 84 11.78 -14.82 4.39
C GLU A 84 10.35 -15.33 4.57
N LYS A 85 9.61 -14.80 5.57
CA LYS A 85 8.21 -15.20 5.81
C LYS A 85 7.31 -14.85 4.63
N VAL A 86 7.47 -13.65 4.05
CA VAL A 86 6.73 -13.24 2.85
C VAL A 86 7.02 -14.16 1.67
N THR A 87 8.29 -14.53 1.46
CA THR A 87 8.66 -15.43 0.37
C THR A 87 8.06 -16.82 0.55
N ALA A 88 8.15 -17.38 1.77
CA ALA A 88 7.58 -18.68 2.09
C ALA A 88 6.05 -18.70 1.91
N ALA A 89 5.35 -17.65 2.32
CA ALA A 89 3.92 -17.50 2.13
C ALA A 89 3.53 -17.46 0.64
N ILE A 90 4.27 -16.71 -0.17
CA ILE A 90 4.07 -16.67 -1.64
C ILE A 90 4.33 -18.05 -2.26
N ASP A 91 5.39 -18.74 -1.84
CA ASP A 91 5.72 -20.08 -2.35
C ASP A 91 4.62 -21.09 -2.02
N GLY A 92 4.09 -21.05 -0.80
CA GLY A 92 2.96 -21.88 -0.39
C GLY A 92 1.73 -21.61 -1.27
N LEU A 93 1.36 -20.34 -1.42
CA LEU A 93 0.20 -19.95 -2.23
C LEU A 93 0.35 -20.34 -3.70
N LEU A 94 1.54 -20.15 -4.30
CA LEU A 94 1.80 -20.52 -5.69
C LEU A 94 1.87 -22.05 -5.89
N SER A 95 2.29 -22.80 -4.87
CA SER A 95 2.28 -24.26 -4.94
C SER A 95 0.86 -24.81 -4.98
N GLU A 96 -0.06 -24.22 -4.22
CA GLU A 96 -1.48 -24.58 -4.24
C GLU A 96 -2.20 -24.03 -5.48
N ARG A 97 -1.82 -22.82 -5.92
CA ARG A 97 -2.49 -22.05 -6.97
C ARG A 97 -1.49 -21.45 -7.95
N PRO A 98 -0.92 -22.26 -8.86
CA PRO A 98 0.13 -21.82 -9.76
C PRO A 98 -0.29 -20.70 -10.73
N ASN A 99 -1.59 -20.58 -11.00
CA ASN A 99 -2.13 -19.57 -11.92
C ASN A 99 -2.22 -18.15 -11.31
N LEU A 100 -1.89 -17.95 -10.03
CA LEU A 100 -1.82 -16.63 -9.40
C LEU A 100 -0.47 -15.92 -9.64
N GLY A 101 0.48 -16.61 -10.26
CA GLY A 101 1.81 -16.06 -10.54
C GLY A 101 1.76 -14.91 -11.53
N ASN A 102 2.59 -13.90 -11.29
CA ASN A 102 2.78 -12.78 -12.20
C ASN A 102 3.37 -13.30 -13.51
N ARG A 103 2.52 -13.37 -14.55
CA ARG A 103 2.94 -13.80 -15.88
C ARG A 103 3.32 -12.56 -16.67
N PRO A 104 4.58 -12.44 -17.15
CA PRO A 104 4.95 -11.30 -17.97
C PRO A 104 4.05 -11.26 -19.19
N MET A 105 3.26 -10.19 -19.31
CA MET A 105 2.40 -9.99 -20.46
C MET A 105 3.30 -9.69 -21.66
N SER A 106 3.70 -10.74 -22.38
CA SER A 106 4.25 -10.59 -23.71
C SER A 106 3.08 -10.17 -24.59
N TRP A 107 3.00 -8.87 -24.85
CA TRP A 107 2.22 -8.39 -25.96
C TRP A 107 2.92 -8.95 -27.20
N GLY A 108 2.42 -10.09 -27.72
CA GLY A 108 2.94 -10.69 -28.94
C GLY A 108 2.97 -9.66 -30.06
N ASP A 109 3.70 -9.93 -31.15
CA ASP A 109 3.78 -9.01 -32.29
C ASP A 109 2.39 -8.71 -32.88
N VAL A 110 1.74 -7.67 -32.37
CA VAL A 110 0.48 -7.11 -32.89
C VAL A 110 0.75 -6.00 -33.89
N GLY A 111 2.00 -5.87 -34.33
CA GLY A 111 2.55 -4.61 -34.83
C GLY A 111 3.22 -4.71 -36.18
N ALA A 112 3.11 -5.81 -36.92
CA ALA A 112 3.47 -5.80 -38.33
C ALA A 112 2.77 -6.96 -39.04
N GLY A 113 1.73 -6.66 -39.83
CA GLY A 113 1.32 -7.58 -40.89
C GLY A 113 2.57 -7.99 -41.66
N ALA A 114 2.75 -9.30 -41.88
CA ALA A 114 3.93 -9.89 -42.50
C ALA A 114 4.37 -9.03 -43.70
N ARG A 115 5.42 -8.23 -43.49
CA ARG A 115 6.08 -7.54 -44.60
C ARG A 115 6.86 -8.64 -45.28
N ASN A 116 6.26 -9.18 -46.33
CA ASN A 116 6.91 -10.10 -47.23
C ASN A 116 8.29 -9.52 -47.58
N SER A 117 9.36 -10.26 -47.25
CA SER A 117 10.75 -9.82 -47.37
C SER A 117 11.20 -9.64 -48.83
N ASP A 118 10.31 -9.78 -49.79
CA ASP A 118 10.52 -9.47 -51.21
C ASP A 118 10.68 -7.95 -51.49
N ALA A 119 10.57 -7.10 -50.47
CA ALA A 119 10.69 -5.64 -50.58
C ALA A 119 12.12 -5.09 -50.43
N GLU A 120 13.17 -5.93 -50.32
CA GLU A 120 14.57 -5.44 -50.25
C GLU A 120 15.02 -4.71 -51.52
N ASN A 121 14.30 -4.85 -52.64
CA ASN A 121 14.60 -4.18 -53.92
C ASN A 121 13.70 -2.99 -54.25
N ASN A 122 12.78 -2.57 -53.37
CA ASN A 122 11.82 -1.52 -53.70
C ASN A 122 11.65 -0.51 -52.56
N THR A 123 12.77 -0.02 -52.02
CA THR A 123 12.78 1.16 -51.13
C THR A 123 12.37 2.37 -51.97
N PRO A 124 11.18 2.95 -51.78
CA PRO A 124 10.79 4.14 -52.51
C PRO A 124 11.67 5.30 -52.08
N ASP A 125 12.59 5.71 -52.95
CA ASP A 125 13.41 6.91 -52.76
C ASP A 125 12.61 8.14 -53.21
N TRP A 126 12.73 9.21 -52.44
CA TRP A 126 12.18 10.53 -52.74
C TRP A 126 12.63 11.04 -54.11
N SER A 127 13.80 10.62 -54.59
CA SER A 127 14.25 10.92 -55.95
C SER A 127 13.37 10.31 -57.04
N ALA A 128 12.66 9.21 -56.78
CA ALA A 128 11.70 8.59 -57.69
C ALA A 128 10.36 9.33 -57.67
N ALA A 129 9.95 9.84 -56.51
CA ALA A 129 8.74 10.66 -56.36
C ALA A 129 8.87 12.03 -57.05
N LEU A 130 10.05 12.65 -56.96
CA LEU A 130 10.31 13.97 -57.56
C LEU A 130 10.56 13.94 -59.07
N ARG A 131 10.94 12.79 -59.63
CA ARG A 131 11.23 12.65 -61.07
C ARG A 131 10.01 12.42 -61.95
N GLY A 132 8.79 12.52 -61.41
CA GLY A 132 7.52 12.65 -62.13
C GLY A 132 7.43 11.80 -63.40
N ARG A 133 6.85 10.59 -63.28
CA ARG A 133 6.56 9.70 -64.42
C ARG A 133 5.82 10.45 -65.53
N HIS A 134 6.55 10.90 -66.55
CA HIS A 134 5.99 11.31 -67.82
C HIS A 134 5.55 10.03 -68.55
N ALA A 135 4.26 9.99 -68.92
CA ALA A 135 3.72 9.05 -69.89
C ALA A 135 4.24 9.39 -71.29
#